data_AF-A0A6B8RWB7-F1
#
_entry.id   AF-A0A6B8RWB7-F1
#
_cell.length_a   1.000
_cell.length_b   1.000
_cell.length_c   1.000
_cell.angle_alpha   90.00
_cell.angle_beta   90.00
_cell.angle_gamma   90.00
#
_symmetry.space_group_name_H-M   'P 1'
#
loop_
_entity.id
_entity.type
_entity.pdbx_description
1 polymer ?
#
loop_
_entity_poly.entity_id
_entity_poly.type
_entity_poly.pdbx_seq_one_letter_code
_entity_poly.pdbx_strand_id
1 'polypeptide(L)'
;MSWGYNKFINFVKRAVILLIVLVFIAFIVLSYSVRNVVPKQTGFADYGQFAESIYLAETKVNYQNKELLNRYFALNLNKPMTKLTNLEIKTLPETGIFKFSYISDEGRAVFVDELGSIYVTVNPHDIRNKSQKGWLWWRLDGGRTSMIYYRTAADPEMVKLVAEIRADTAKK
;
A
#
# COMPACT_ATOMS: atom_id res chain seq x y z
N MET A 1 -7.79 61.90 -21.31
CA MET A 1 -8.19 60.78 -20.42
C MET A 1 -7.60 59.40 -20.81
N SER A 2 -6.50 59.32 -21.59
CA SER A 2 -5.96 58.03 -22.08
C SER A 2 -4.91 57.37 -21.13
N TRP A 3 -4.25 58.15 -20.27
CA TRP A 3 -3.09 57.67 -19.49
C TRP A 3 -3.45 56.73 -18.32
N GLY A 4 -4.60 56.97 -17.66
CA GLY A 4 -5.09 56.10 -16.57
C GLY A 4 -5.60 54.74 -17.07
N TYR A 5 -6.21 54.72 -18.25
CA TYR A 5 -6.75 53.51 -18.87
C TYR A 5 -5.66 52.49 -19.25
N ASN A 6 -4.56 52.95 -19.83
CA ASN A 6 -3.43 52.09 -20.18
C ASN A 6 -2.70 51.54 -18.95
N LYS A 7 -2.63 52.30 -17.85
CA LYS A 7 -2.09 51.79 -16.57
C LYS A 7 -2.99 50.74 -15.94
N PHE A 8 -4.31 50.94 -15.98
CA PHE A 8 -5.28 49.97 -15.48
C PHE A 8 -5.24 48.66 -16.29
N ILE A 9 -5.21 48.72 -17.62
CA ILE A 9 -5.09 47.54 -18.48
C ILE A 9 -3.79 46.77 -18.18
N ASN A 10 -2.67 47.47 -18.02
CA ASN A 10 -1.39 46.81 -17.71
C ASN A 10 -1.38 46.18 -16.31
N PHE A 11 -2.06 46.79 -15.34
CA PHE A 11 -2.26 46.20 -14.02
C PHE A 11 -3.11 44.93 -14.08
N VAL A 12 -4.26 44.96 -14.77
CA VAL A 12 -5.14 43.80 -14.96
C VAL A 12 -4.41 42.67 -15.67
N LYS A 13 -3.66 42.97 -16.75
CA LYS A 13 -2.84 41.96 -17.45
C LYS A 13 -1.83 41.28 -16.53
N ARG A 14 -1.12 42.06 -15.70
CA ARG A 14 -0.15 41.50 -14.73
C ARG A 14 -0.85 40.64 -13.67
N ALA A 15 -1.99 41.08 -13.16
CA ALA A 15 -2.78 40.33 -12.19
C ALA A 15 -3.29 39.00 -12.78
N VAL A 16 -3.78 39.01 -14.03
CA VAL A 16 -4.22 37.79 -14.74
C VAL A 16 -3.04 36.84 -14.96
N ILE A 17 -1.88 37.34 -15.38
CA ILE A 17 -0.67 36.51 -15.57
C ILE A 17 -0.23 35.90 -14.23
N LEU A 18 -0.20 36.69 -13.15
CA LEU A 18 0.10 36.19 -11.80
C LEU A 18 -0.87 35.09 -11.36
N LEU A 19 -2.16 35.27 -11.63
CA LEU A 19 -3.19 34.28 -11.31
C LEU A 19 -2.99 32.99 -12.10
N ILE A 20 -2.68 33.07 -13.40
CA ILE A 20 -2.37 31.90 -14.23
C ILE A 20 -1.13 31.17 -13.67
N VAL A 21 -0.08 31.89 -13.32
CA VAL A 21 1.14 31.30 -12.74
C VAL A 21 0.84 30.62 -11.41
N LEU A 22 0.05 31.24 -10.53
CA LEU A 22 -0.35 30.63 -9.25
C LEU A 22 -1.18 29.37 -9.45
N VAL A 23 -2.13 29.37 -10.39
CA VAL A 23 -2.91 28.17 -10.74
C VAL A 23 -1.99 27.06 -11.28
N PHE A 24 -0.99 27.41 -12.08
CA PHE A 24 -0.04 26.44 -12.62
C PHE A 24 0.86 25.85 -11.52
N ILE A 25 1.37 26.68 -10.62
CA ILE A 25 2.14 26.23 -9.45
C ILE A 25 1.27 25.33 -8.57
N ALA A 26 0.03 25.75 -8.27
CA ALA A 26 -0.91 24.93 -7.52
C ALA A 26 -1.11 23.58 -8.21
N PHE A 27 -1.33 23.56 -9.53
CA PHE A 27 -1.52 22.33 -10.30
C PHE A 27 -0.29 21.39 -10.26
N ILE A 28 0.93 21.93 -10.27
CA ILE A 28 2.17 21.15 -10.13
C ILE A 28 2.26 20.55 -8.71
N VAL A 29 2.05 21.36 -7.67
CA VAL A 29 2.08 20.92 -6.26
C VAL A 29 0.99 19.87 -6.00
N LEU A 30 -0.20 20.09 -6.57
CA LEU A 30 -1.33 19.16 -6.62
C LEU A 30 -0.88 17.83 -7.23
N SER A 31 -0.37 17.85 -8.46
CA SER A 31 0.03 16.65 -9.22
C SER A 31 1.16 15.87 -8.55
N TYR A 32 2.13 16.57 -7.95
CA TYR A 32 3.20 15.94 -7.17
C TYR A 32 2.66 15.31 -5.89
N SER A 33 1.74 16.00 -5.20
CA SER A 33 1.07 15.46 -4.01
C SER A 33 0.23 14.22 -4.33
N VAL A 34 -0.46 14.18 -5.48
CA VAL A 34 -1.24 13.01 -5.95
C VAL A 34 -0.35 11.77 -6.06
N ARG A 35 0.84 11.87 -6.64
CA ARG A 35 1.76 10.74 -6.82
C ARG A 35 2.21 10.12 -5.49
N ASN A 36 2.18 10.89 -4.41
CA ASN A 36 2.59 10.46 -3.08
C ASN A 36 1.43 9.94 -2.22
N VAL A 37 0.17 9.99 -2.68
CA VAL A 37 -0.98 9.50 -1.89
C VAL A 37 -1.08 7.98 -1.89
N VAL A 38 -0.76 7.32 -3.01
CA VAL A 38 -0.55 5.86 -3.03
C VAL A 38 0.79 5.57 -3.67
N PRO A 39 1.80 5.25 -2.86
CA PRO A 39 3.13 5.05 -3.39
C PRO A 39 3.14 3.74 -4.18
N LYS A 40 3.82 3.77 -5.33
CA LYS A 40 4.02 2.57 -6.17
C LYS A 40 4.87 1.51 -5.46
N GLN A 41 5.71 1.95 -4.53
CA GLN A 41 6.56 1.11 -3.71
C GLN A 41 6.48 1.54 -2.25
N THR A 42 6.58 0.60 -1.33
CA THR A 42 6.49 0.83 0.12
C THR A 42 7.31 -0.24 0.84
N GLY A 43 7.64 -0.07 2.11
CA GLY A 43 8.28 -1.12 2.89
C GLY A 43 7.26 -2.13 3.41
N PHE A 44 7.67 -3.38 3.58
CA PHE A 44 6.87 -4.39 4.28
C PHE A 44 6.50 -3.91 5.69
N ALA A 45 7.45 -3.30 6.43
CA ALA A 45 7.21 -2.76 7.77
C ALA A 45 6.08 -1.72 7.86
N ASP A 46 5.71 -1.06 6.75
CA ASP A 46 4.61 -0.10 6.73
C ASP A 46 3.24 -0.79 6.95
N TYR A 47 3.14 -2.09 6.68
CA TYR A 47 1.90 -2.88 6.72
C TYR A 47 2.02 -4.25 7.41
N GLY A 48 3.23 -4.74 7.62
CA GLY A 48 3.56 -5.93 8.38
C GLY A 48 4.18 -5.50 9.70
N GLN A 49 3.40 -5.55 10.77
CA GLN A 49 3.89 -5.27 12.12
C GLN A 49 4.16 -6.58 12.85
N PHE A 50 5.11 -6.54 13.78
CA PHE A 50 5.35 -7.64 14.72
C PHE A 50 4.03 -8.02 15.41
N ALA A 51 3.58 -9.24 15.17
CA ALA A 51 2.39 -9.79 15.79
C ALA A 51 2.79 -10.94 16.73
N GLU A 52 2.23 -10.96 17.94
CA GLU A 52 2.42 -12.07 18.87
C GLU A 52 1.78 -13.37 18.38
N SER A 53 0.82 -13.24 17.44
CA SER A 53 0.13 -14.37 16.83
C SER A 53 -0.41 -14.01 15.45
N ILE A 54 -0.56 -15.04 14.61
CA ILE A 54 -1.18 -14.94 13.28
C ILE A 54 -2.34 -15.93 13.19
N TYR A 55 -3.46 -15.53 12.62
CA TYR A 55 -4.57 -16.42 12.36
C TYR A 55 -4.39 -17.09 11.01
N LEU A 56 -4.22 -18.40 10.99
CA LEU A 56 -4.04 -19.19 9.78
C LEU A 56 -5.41 -19.52 9.18
N ALA A 57 -5.71 -18.98 8.01
CA ALA A 57 -7.03 -19.14 7.40
C ALA A 57 -7.30 -20.59 6.96
N GLU A 58 -6.25 -21.33 6.59
CA GLU A 58 -6.32 -22.72 6.12
C GLU A 58 -6.72 -23.68 7.23
N THR A 59 -6.08 -23.56 8.40
CA THR A 59 -6.29 -24.46 9.53
C THR A 59 -7.28 -23.88 10.55
N LYS A 60 -7.66 -22.61 10.41
CA LYS A 60 -8.49 -21.85 11.36
C LYS A 60 -7.91 -21.81 12.78
N VAL A 61 -6.58 -21.77 12.88
CA VAL A 61 -5.83 -21.78 14.16
C VAL A 61 -5.10 -20.46 14.36
N ASN A 62 -5.09 -19.97 15.60
CA ASN A 62 -4.20 -18.90 16.02
C ASN A 62 -2.80 -19.47 16.30
N TYR A 63 -1.86 -19.19 15.40
CA TYR A 63 -0.48 -19.63 15.50
C TYR A 63 0.33 -18.65 16.36
N GLN A 64 1.05 -19.18 17.37
CA GLN A 64 1.70 -18.38 18.42
C GLN A 64 3.16 -18.78 18.69
N ASN A 65 3.81 -19.52 17.79
CA ASN A 65 5.21 -19.89 17.97
C ASN A 65 6.11 -18.65 17.79
N LYS A 66 6.58 -18.08 18.90
CA LYS A 66 7.34 -16.83 18.91
C LYS A 66 8.65 -16.91 18.11
N GLU A 67 9.32 -18.06 18.09
CA GLU A 67 10.58 -18.21 17.38
C GLU A 67 10.38 -18.09 15.86
N LEU A 68 9.42 -18.85 15.32
CA LEU A 68 9.13 -18.85 13.89
C LEU A 68 8.48 -17.53 13.44
N LEU A 69 7.64 -16.92 14.28
CA LEU A 69 7.09 -15.59 14.01
C LEU A 69 8.17 -14.50 14.00
N ASN A 70 9.11 -14.52 14.94
CA ASN A 70 10.21 -13.55 14.95
C ASN A 70 11.10 -13.69 13.72
N ARG A 71 11.40 -14.93 13.29
CA ARG A 71 12.10 -15.18 12.02
C ARG A 71 11.31 -14.64 10.82
N TYR A 72 9.99 -14.83 10.81
CA TYR A 72 9.13 -14.30 9.76
C TYR A 72 9.19 -12.78 9.65
N PHE A 73 9.05 -12.07 10.77
CA PHE A 73 9.10 -10.61 10.75
C PHE A 73 10.51 -10.10 10.45
N ALA A 74 11.56 -10.73 11.00
CA ALA A 74 12.94 -10.35 10.75
C ALA A 74 13.32 -10.50 9.27
N LEU A 75 12.91 -11.59 8.62
CA LEU A 75 13.16 -11.84 7.20
C LEU A 75 12.51 -10.78 6.31
N ASN A 76 11.34 -10.28 6.71
CA ASN A 76 10.53 -9.41 5.85
C ASN A 76 10.64 -7.92 6.17
N LEU A 77 11.16 -7.54 7.34
CA LEU A 77 11.15 -6.15 7.85
C LEU A 77 11.56 -5.10 6.82
N ASN A 78 12.67 -5.34 6.11
CA ASN A 78 13.26 -4.38 5.18
C ASN A 78 12.89 -4.65 3.71
N LYS A 79 11.98 -5.58 3.42
CA LYS A 79 11.63 -5.90 2.03
C LYS A 79 10.80 -4.80 1.41
N PRO A 80 11.15 -4.33 0.20
CA PRO A 80 10.28 -3.45 -0.57
C PRO A 80 9.08 -4.25 -1.10
N MET A 81 7.93 -3.59 -1.14
CA MET A 81 6.71 -4.08 -1.76
C MET A 81 6.28 -3.16 -2.89
N THR A 82 5.85 -3.74 -4.00
CA THR A 82 5.39 -3.02 -5.19
C THR A 82 3.89 -3.16 -5.35
N LYS A 83 3.21 -2.06 -5.65
CA LYS A 83 1.78 -2.03 -5.94
C LYS A 83 1.51 -2.82 -7.23
N LEU A 84 0.56 -3.75 -7.17
CA LEU A 84 0.09 -4.49 -8.33
C LEU A 84 -0.88 -3.66 -9.18
N THR A 85 -0.83 -3.90 -10.49
CA THR A 85 -1.82 -3.40 -11.45
C THR A 85 -3.09 -4.24 -11.43
N ASN A 86 -4.19 -3.69 -11.95
CA ASN A 86 -5.47 -4.42 -12.04
C ASN A 86 -5.38 -5.70 -12.88
N LEU A 87 -4.47 -5.76 -13.86
CA LEU A 87 -4.23 -6.95 -14.67
C LEU A 87 -3.54 -8.04 -13.84
N GLU A 88 -2.49 -7.66 -13.10
CA GLU A 88 -1.76 -8.59 -12.22
C GLU A 88 -2.66 -9.13 -11.10
N ILE A 89 -3.57 -8.31 -10.57
CA ILE A 89 -4.54 -8.73 -9.54
C ILE A 89 -5.47 -9.82 -10.07
N LYS A 90 -5.95 -9.71 -11.32
CA LYS A 90 -6.82 -10.73 -11.92
C LYS A 90 -6.12 -12.07 -12.17
N THR A 91 -4.80 -12.04 -12.30
CA THR A 91 -3.97 -13.22 -12.49
C THR A 91 -3.39 -13.77 -11.20
N LEU A 92 -3.76 -13.20 -10.04
CA LEU A 92 -3.29 -13.71 -8.76
C LEU A 92 -3.79 -15.15 -8.58
N PRO A 93 -2.90 -16.08 -8.22
CA PRO A 93 -3.33 -17.43 -7.90
C PRO A 93 -4.28 -17.38 -6.70
N GLU A 94 -5.50 -17.90 -6.86
CA GLU A 94 -6.43 -18.08 -5.74
C GLU A 94 -5.83 -19.01 -4.67
N THR A 95 -4.86 -19.84 -5.07
CA THR A 95 -4.09 -20.78 -4.26
C THR A 95 -2.73 -20.19 -3.86
N GLY A 96 -2.73 -19.09 -3.10
CA GLY A 96 -1.55 -18.75 -2.30
C GLY A 96 -1.25 -19.91 -1.36
N ILE A 97 -0.01 -20.38 -1.31
CA ILE A 97 0.44 -21.48 -0.44
C ILE A 97 0.07 -21.20 0.99
N PHE A 98 0.09 -19.95 1.47
CA PHE A 98 -0.12 -19.70 2.89
C PHE A 98 -0.94 -18.45 3.10
N LYS A 99 -2.18 -18.60 3.58
CA LYS A 99 -3.09 -17.48 3.86
C LYS A 99 -3.23 -17.27 5.37
N PHE A 100 -3.02 -16.04 5.80
CA PHE A 100 -3.19 -15.67 7.20
C PHE A 100 -3.60 -14.21 7.35
N SER A 101 -4.07 -13.87 8.54
CA SER A 101 -4.31 -12.49 8.96
C SER A 101 -3.60 -12.21 10.27
N TYR A 102 -3.16 -10.97 10.46
CA TYR A 102 -2.69 -10.52 11.76
C TYR A 102 -3.91 -10.25 12.63
N ILE A 103 -3.92 -10.77 13.86
CA ILE A 103 -5.03 -10.56 14.80
C ILE A 103 -5.15 -9.07 15.18
N SER A 104 -4.03 -8.33 15.15
CA SER A 104 -3.97 -6.90 15.45
C SER A 104 -4.56 -5.99 14.36
N ASP A 105 -4.65 -6.45 13.11
CA ASP A 105 -4.89 -5.57 11.94
C ASP A 105 -6.25 -5.83 11.27
N GLU A 106 -7.31 -5.96 12.07
CA GLU A 106 -8.71 -6.05 11.60
C GLU A 106 -8.94 -7.10 10.47
N GLY A 107 -8.19 -8.21 10.48
CA GLY A 107 -8.38 -9.27 9.48
C GLY A 107 -7.77 -8.98 8.11
N ARG A 108 -6.76 -8.09 8.01
CA ARG A 108 -5.98 -7.89 6.77
C ARG A 108 -5.49 -9.22 6.21
N ALA A 109 -5.94 -9.56 5.00
CA ALA A 109 -5.53 -10.79 4.35
C ALA A 109 -4.12 -10.65 3.79
N VAL A 110 -3.23 -11.51 4.26
CA VAL A 110 -1.88 -11.71 3.75
C VAL A 110 -1.80 -13.11 3.16
N PHE A 111 -1.16 -13.23 2.02
CA PHE A 111 -0.86 -14.55 1.48
C PHE A 111 0.54 -14.63 0.89
N VAL A 112 1.11 -15.82 0.94
CA VAL A 112 2.41 -16.15 0.36
C VAL A 112 2.21 -17.13 -0.79
N ASP A 113 2.83 -16.86 -1.94
CA ASP A 113 2.79 -17.76 -3.11
C ASP A 113 3.89 -18.83 -3.07
N GLU A 114 3.92 -19.68 -4.10
CA GLU A 114 4.89 -20.78 -4.21
C GLU A 114 6.34 -20.33 -4.37
N LEU A 115 6.53 -19.09 -4.79
CA LEU A 115 7.83 -18.47 -4.97
C LEU A 115 8.29 -17.71 -3.70
N GLY A 116 7.46 -17.68 -2.66
CA GLY A 116 7.73 -16.96 -1.42
C GLY A 116 7.47 -15.46 -1.52
N SER A 117 6.76 -15.00 -2.57
CA SER A 117 6.32 -13.61 -2.65
C SER A 117 5.16 -13.39 -1.68
N ILE A 118 5.22 -12.33 -0.89
CA ILE A 118 4.20 -11.96 0.07
C ILE A 118 3.30 -10.91 -0.55
N TYR A 119 2.00 -11.15 -0.47
CA TYR A 119 0.96 -10.26 -0.95
C TYR A 119 0.18 -9.71 0.24
N VAL A 120 0.09 -8.39 0.31
CA VAL A 120 -0.64 -7.69 1.37
C VAL A 120 -1.78 -6.91 0.75
N THR A 121 -2.98 -7.13 1.26
CA THR A 121 -4.15 -6.30 0.93
C THR A 121 -4.18 -5.08 1.84
N VAL A 122 -4.42 -3.91 1.28
CA VAL A 122 -4.49 -2.66 2.02
C VAL A 122 -5.78 -1.96 1.67
N ASN A 123 -6.56 -1.63 2.70
CA ASN A 123 -7.74 -0.83 2.53
C ASN A 123 -7.32 0.61 2.17
N PRO A 124 -7.85 1.22 1.10
CA PRO A 124 -7.61 2.63 0.80
C PRO A 124 -7.89 3.57 1.99
N HIS A 125 -8.80 3.20 2.90
CA HIS A 125 -9.06 3.91 4.15
C HIS A 125 -7.83 3.95 5.10
N ASP A 126 -7.02 2.90 5.16
CA ASP A 126 -5.80 2.86 5.98
C ASP A 126 -4.76 3.85 5.45
N ILE A 127 -4.63 3.92 4.13
CA ILE A 127 -3.74 4.88 3.45
C ILE A 127 -4.26 6.31 3.65
N ARG A 128 -5.58 6.49 3.71
CA ARG A 128 -6.23 7.76 4.06
C ARG A 128 -5.84 8.26 5.42
N ASN A 129 -5.96 7.41 6.44
CA ASN A 129 -5.66 7.80 7.80
C ASN A 129 -4.17 8.12 7.97
N LYS A 130 -3.28 7.40 7.27
CA LYS A 130 -1.83 7.67 7.33
C LYS A 130 -1.38 8.91 6.54
N SER A 131 -1.95 9.18 5.37
CA SER A 131 -1.46 10.26 4.49
C SER A 131 -1.94 11.66 4.86
N GLN A 132 -2.96 11.80 5.71
CA GLN A 132 -3.58 13.08 6.12
C GLN A 132 -4.08 13.99 4.98
N LYS A 133 -4.02 13.55 3.71
CA LYS A 133 -4.34 14.36 2.53
C LYS A 133 -5.76 14.13 2.06
N GLY A 134 -6.71 14.56 2.90
CA GLY A 134 -8.17 14.42 2.84
C GLY A 134 -8.91 14.74 1.52
N TRP A 135 -8.27 15.33 0.51
CA TRP A 135 -8.93 15.88 -0.68
C TRP A 135 -8.46 15.25 -2.02
N LEU A 136 -7.51 14.30 -1.96
CA LEU A 136 -6.94 13.60 -3.12
C LEU A 136 -7.56 12.21 -3.39
N TRP A 137 -8.63 11.85 -2.67
CA TRP A 137 -9.20 10.49 -2.64
C TRP A 137 -10.04 10.10 -3.85
N TRP A 138 -10.57 11.08 -4.60
CA TRP A 138 -11.31 10.81 -5.84
C TRP A 138 -10.46 10.01 -6.86
N ARG A 139 -9.13 10.06 -6.75
CA ARG A 139 -8.17 9.27 -7.54
C ARG A 139 -8.07 7.81 -7.12
N LEU A 140 -8.49 7.47 -5.91
CA LEU A 140 -8.48 6.11 -5.35
C LEU A 140 -9.81 5.39 -5.51
N ASP A 141 -10.89 6.15 -5.63
CA ASP A 141 -12.24 5.65 -5.91
C ASP A 141 -12.48 5.17 -7.36
N GLY A 142 -11.43 5.15 -8.20
CA GLY A 142 -11.54 4.87 -9.64
C GLY A 142 -11.71 3.40 -10.03
N GLY A 143 -11.96 2.46 -9.11
CA GLY A 143 -12.00 1.02 -9.42
C GLY A 143 -12.94 0.20 -8.53
N ARG A 144 -13.50 -0.88 -9.10
CA ARG A 144 -14.41 -1.83 -8.42
C ARG A 144 -13.75 -2.66 -7.31
N THR A 145 -12.43 -2.61 -7.17
CA THR A 145 -11.70 -3.33 -6.11
C THR A 145 -11.49 -2.40 -4.93
N SER A 146 -12.20 -2.66 -3.83
CA SER A 146 -12.11 -1.94 -2.56
C SER A 146 -10.76 -2.06 -1.84
N MET A 147 -9.77 -2.73 -2.45
CA MET A 147 -8.47 -3.05 -1.85
C MET A 147 -7.33 -2.75 -2.83
N ILE A 148 -6.19 -2.27 -2.28
CA ILE A 148 -4.92 -2.13 -2.99
C ILE A 148 -4.04 -3.33 -2.64
N TYR A 149 -3.39 -3.91 -3.64
CA TYR A 149 -2.51 -5.06 -3.46
C TYR A 149 -1.04 -4.65 -3.60
N TYR A 150 -0.24 -5.03 -2.62
CA TYR A 150 1.22 -4.89 -2.63
C TYR A 150 1.88 -6.28 -2.63
N ARG A 151 3.00 -6.42 -3.34
CA ARG A 151 3.75 -7.67 -3.44
C ARG A 151 5.24 -7.46 -3.18
N THR A 152 5.88 -8.32 -2.39
CA THR A 152 7.35 -8.38 -2.28
C THR A 152 8.00 -9.02 -3.51
N ALA A 153 9.33 -9.00 -3.61
CA ALA A 153 10.02 -9.95 -4.49
C ALA A 153 9.85 -11.40 -3.96
N ALA A 154 10.02 -12.37 -4.85
CA ALA A 154 10.09 -13.78 -4.51
C ALA A 154 11.28 -14.06 -3.57
N ASP A 155 11.09 -14.92 -2.59
CA ASP A 155 12.12 -15.28 -1.61
C ASP A 155 12.02 -16.78 -1.22
N PRO A 156 12.99 -17.61 -1.64
CA PRO A 156 13.04 -19.02 -1.28
C PRO A 156 13.12 -19.29 0.24
N GLU A 157 13.70 -18.39 1.04
CA GLU A 157 13.75 -18.55 2.50
C GLU A 157 12.36 -18.43 3.11
N MET A 158 11.50 -17.60 2.52
CA MET A 158 10.11 -17.48 2.92
C MET A 158 9.34 -18.78 2.67
N VAL A 159 9.59 -19.46 1.54
CA VAL A 159 8.97 -20.78 1.24
C VAL A 159 9.33 -21.81 2.29
N LYS A 160 10.62 -21.89 2.68
CA LYS A 160 11.09 -22.79 3.74
C LYS A 160 10.42 -22.48 5.08
N LEU A 161 10.36 -21.21 5.45
CA LEU A 161 9.76 -20.78 6.71
C LEU A 161 8.25 -21.08 6.77
N VAL A 162 7.52 -20.88 5.67
CA VAL A 162 6.10 -21.29 5.56
C VAL A 162 5.96 -22.79 5.78
N ALA A 163 6.83 -23.60 5.18
CA ALA A 163 6.80 -25.05 5.35
C ALA A 163 7.07 -25.46 6.81
N GLU A 164 8.01 -24.80 7.49
CA GLU A 164 8.28 -24.99 8.92
C GLU A 164 7.05 -24.66 9.78
N ILE A 165 6.41 -23.49 9.55
CA ILE A 165 5.20 -23.08 10.28
C ILE A 165 4.05 -24.08 10.08
N ARG A 166 3.87 -24.58 8.85
CA ARG A 166 2.85 -25.60 8.54
C ARG A 166 3.13 -26.91 9.25
N ALA A 167 4.39 -27.38 9.21
CA ALA A 167 4.79 -28.60 9.90
C ALA A 167 4.63 -28.48 11.42
N ASP A 168 4.91 -27.31 12.01
CA ASP A 168 4.70 -27.03 13.43
C ASP A 168 3.20 -27.01 13.78
N THR A 169 2.37 -26.45 12.90
CA THR A 169 0.92 -26.41 13.09
C THR A 169 0.29 -27.80 13.01
N ALA A 170 0.76 -28.68 12.12
CA ALA A 170 0.25 -30.04 11.96
C ALA A 170 0.60 -31.00 13.13
N LYS A 171 1.55 -30.61 13.99
CA LYS A 171 1.95 -31.39 15.18
C LYS A 171 1.09 -31.10 16.42
N LYS A 172 0.25 -30.07 16.36
CA LYS A 172 -0.65 -29.64 17.45
C LYS A 172 -2.07 -30.07 17.16
#